data_AF-A0A2P7Q207-F1
#
_entry.id   AF-A0A2P7Q207-F1
#
_cell.length_a   1.000
_cell.length_b   1.000
_cell.length_c   1.000
_cell.angle_alpha   90.00
_cell.angle_beta   90.00
_cell.angle_gamma   90.00
#
_symmetry.space_group_name_H-M   'P 1'
#
loop_
_entity.id
_entity.type
_entity.pdbx_description
1 polymer ?
#
loop_
_entity_poly.entity_id
_entity_poly.type
_entity_poly.pdbx_seq_one_letter_code
_entity_poly.pdbx_strand_id
1 'polypeptide(L)'
;MKKTNSGKAINFAEKKKAYNNKKSQADTQKNVYNDNRVIQYDINKMREQINQQTRNKNRSKLNKLNSPIWVKAIYAIAIIMFVILIAGKITNNFGMSSSNSLPDKFVAQSSTISSEDSTKYEKLLSNYLNTYVNSNGDLKVVTTSMHKNNKVVYANGYFLYPNEKSKIKFDAVLKDEDLNSLIVNGYELTKIKDNN
;
A
#
# COMPACT_ATOMS: atom_id res chain seq x y z
N MET A 1 10.41 61.22 18.45
CA MET A 1 10.64 61.23 16.99
C MET A 1 11.18 59.85 16.57
N LYS A 2 10.47 59.14 15.68
CA LYS A 2 10.91 57.85 15.10
C LYS A 2 12.00 58.09 14.05
N LYS A 3 13.07 57.29 14.05
CA LYS A 3 13.91 57.05 12.87
C LYS A 3 14.02 55.56 12.61
N THR A 4 13.21 55.10 11.66
CA THR A 4 13.37 53.87 10.90
C THR A 4 14.59 53.98 10.00
N ASN A 5 15.46 52.97 9.98
CA ASN A 5 16.21 52.66 8.77
C ASN A 5 16.30 51.16 8.55
N SER A 6 15.59 50.78 7.50
CA SER A 6 15.40 49.47 6.90
C SER A 6 16.67 48.89 6.31
N GLY A 7 16.84 47.58 6.46
CA GLY A 7 17.31 46.66 5.42
C GLY A 7 18.62 47.00 4.71
N LYS A 8 19.73 46.44 5.18
CA LYS A 8 20.87 46.11 4.33
C LYS A 8 21.13 44.61 4.40
N ALA A 9 20.66 43.89 3.39
CA ALA A 9 20.99 42.49 3.19
C ALA A 9 22.51 42.35 2.94
N ILE A 10 23.16 41.48 3.71
CA ILE A 10 24.58 41.19 3.55
C ILE A 10 24.76 40.37 2.27
N ASN A 11 25.38 40.96 1.24
CA ASN A 11 25.69 40.25 0.01
C ASN A 11 26.90 39.33 0.20
N PHE A 12 26.65 38.03 0.41
CA PHE A 12 27.71 37.03 0.63
C PHE A 12 28.58 36.76 -0.61
N ALA A 13 28.17 37.21 -1.81
CA ALA A 13 28.96 37.05 -3.03
C ALA A 13 30.19 37.97 -3.04
N GLU A 14 30.09 39.18 -2.47
CA GLU A 14 31.22 40.12 -2.39
C GLU A 14 32.24 39.70 -1.33
N LYS A 15 31.77 39.18 -0.18
CA LYS A 15 32.69 38.66 0.85
C LYS A 15 33.56 37.50 0.34
N LYS A 16 33.05 36.64 -0.56
CA LYS A 16 33.87 35.57 -1.14
C LYS A 16 34.93 36.07 -2.14
N LYS A 17 34.72 37.20 -2.82
CA LYS A 17 35.74 37.82 -3.68
C LYS A 17 36.84 38.51 -2.87
N ALA A 18 36.50 39.14 -1.75
CA ALA A 18 37.48 39.79 -0.88
C ALA A 18 38.44 38.80 -0.18
N TYR A 19 37.98 37.58 0.13
CA TYR A 19 38.82 36.55 0.73
C TYR A 19 39.76 35.87 -0.28
N ASN A 20 39.37 35.72 -1.55
CA ASN A 20 40.23 35.14 -2.58
C ASN A 20 41.32 36.10 -3.09
N ASN A 21 41.10 37.43 -3.04
CA ASN A 21 42.13 38.40 -3.44
C ASN A 21 43.24 38.62 -2.40
N LYS A 22 43.07 38.19 -1.14
CA LYS A 22 44.11 38.33 -0.10
C LYS A 22 45.15 37.20 -0.08
N LYS A 23 45.02 36.16 -0.91
CA LYS A 23 45.97 35.03 -1.01
C LYS A 23 46.81 35.00 -2.29
N SER A 24 46.77 36.06 -3.10
CA SER A 24 47.55 36.15 -4.36
C SER A 24 48.52 37.34 -4.39
N GLN A 25 48.94 37.83 -3.22
CA GLN A 25 50.08 38.74 -3.10
C GLN A 25 51.18 38.08 -2.28
N ALA A 26 51.87 37.13 -2.92
CA ALA A 26 53.22 36.77 -2.58
C ALA A 26 53.95 36.52 -3.92
N ASP A 27 55.06 37.22 -4.09
CA ASP A 27 56.03 37.17 -5.19
C ASP A 27 55.60 37.65 -6.58
N THR A 28 55.95 38.90 -6.88
CA THR A 28 56.96 39.15 -7.93
C THR A 28 57.54 40.55 -7.78
N GLN A 29 58.83 40.65 -7.42
CA GLN A 29 59.61 41.87 -7.62
C GLN A 29 59.66 42.16 -9.13
N LYS A 30 59.03 43.27 -9.55
CA LYS A 30 59.15 43.79 -10.92
C LYS A 30 60.50 44.50 -11.07
N ASN A 31 61.48 43.83 -11.67
CA ASN A 31 62.52 44.54 -12.42
C ASN A 31 61.90 44.98 -13.75
N VAL A 32 61.70 46.27 -13.90
CA VAL A 32 61.30 46.91 -15.16
C VAL A 32 62.57 47.06 -15.99
N TYR A 33 62.73 46.21 -17.01
CA TYR A 33 63.68 46.47 -18.09
C TYR A 33 62.86 46.76 -19.34
N ASN A 34 63.02 47.97 -19.84
CA ASN A 34 62.40 48.47 -21.06
C ASN A 34 63.21 47.90 -22.23
N ASP A 35 62.69 46.90 -22.92
CA ASP A 35 63.30 46.40 -24.15
C ASP A 35 62.17 46.07 -25.12
N ASN A 36 62.16 46.76 -26.27
CA ASN A 36 61.20 46.61 -27.37
C ASN A 36 61.39 45.27 -28.09
N ARG A 37 61.35 44.16 -27.34
CA ARG A 37 61.32 42.82 -27.92
C ARG A 37 59.87 42.45 -28.17
N VAL A 38 59.52 42.37 -29.45
CA VAL A 38 58.31 41.69 -29.91
C VAL A 38 58.28 40.33 -29.24
N ILE A 39 57.32 40.13 -28.33
CA ILE A 39 57.11 38.85 -27.66
C ILE A 39 56.59 37.90 -28.74
N GLN A 40 57.51 37.22 -29.43
CA GLN A 40 57.13 36.14 -30.32
C GLN A 40 56.69 34.98 -29.45
N TYR A 41 55.37 34.86 -29.27
CA TYR A 41 54.78 33.76 -28.55
C TYR A 41 55.16 32.46 -29.25
N ASP A 42 55.95 31.62 -28.58
CA ASP A 42 56.25 30.28 -29.06
C ASP A 42 54.95 29.48 -29.14
N ILE A 43 54.44 29.31 -30.35
CA ILE A 43 53.16 28.66 -30.66
C ILE A 43 53.14 27.22 -30.11
N ASN A 44 54.32 26.57 -30.05
CA ASN A 44 54.43 25.20 -29.54
C ASN A 44 54.20 25.16 -28.03
N LYS A 45 54.69 26.17 -27.30
CA LYS A 45 54.49 26.32 -25.86
C LYS A 45 53.03 26.62 -25.51
N MET A 46 52.34 27.41 -26.34
CA MET A 46 50.90 27.65 -26.20
C MET A 46 50.07 26.40 -26.50
N ARG A 47 50.43 25.62 -27.54
CA ARG A 47 49.78 24.34 -27.84
C ARG A 47 49.94 23.33 -26.69
N GLU A 48 51.12 23.25 -26.08
CA GLU A 48 51.32 22.41 -24.91
C GLU A 48 50.48 22.86 -23.71
N GLN A 49 50.39 24.18 -23.43
CA GLN A 49 49.54 24.68 -22.35
C GLN A 49 48.05 24.38 -22.59
N ILE A 50 47.56 24.55 -23.83
CA ILE A 50 46.18 24.20 -24.21
C ILE A 50 45.94 22.68 -24.08
N ASN A 51 46.91 21.85 -24.48
CA ASN A 51 46.83 20.40 -24.35
C ASN A 51 46.90 19.94 -22.88
N GLN A 52 47.65 20.63 -22.02
CA GLN A 52 47.68 20.36 -20.58
C GLN A 52 46.37 20.80 -19.90
N GLN A 53 45.81 21.95 -20.29
CA GLN A 53 44.51 22.42 -19.78
C GLN A 53 43.37 21.47 -20.18
N THR A 54 43.35 20.98 -21.42
CA THR A 54 42.33 20.02 -21.89
C THR A 54 42.51 18.62 -21.29
N ARG A 55 43.76 18.12 -21.13
CA ARG A 55 44.03 16.86 -20.41
C ARG A 55 43.60 16.92 -18.94
N ASN A 56 43.86 18.02 -18.25
CA ASN A 56 43.46 18.17 -16.83
C ASN A 56 41.95 18.35 -16.67
N LYS A 57 41.27 19.03 -17.60
CA LYS A 57 39.81 19.16 -17.59
C LYS A 57 39.12 17.80 -17.74
N ASN A 58 39.64 16.93 -18.60
CA ASN A 58 39.08 15.59 -18.83
C ASN A 58 39.42 14.58 -17.72
N ARG A 59 40.59 14.69 -17.07
CA ARG A 59 40.91 13.89 -15.87
C ARG A 59 40.10 14.28 -14.64
N SER A 60 39.73 15.56 -14.49
CA SER A 60 38.94 16.04 -13.34
C SER A 60 37.47 15.56 -13.34
N LYS A 61 36.93 15.16 -14.50
CA LYS A 61 35.56 14.64 -14.61
C LYS A 61 35.43 13.16 -14.29
N LEU A 62 36.53 12.40 -14.32
CA LEU A 62 36.52 10.95 -14.06
C LEU A 62 36.79 10.57 -12.60
N ASN A 63 37.34 11.48 -11.79
CA ASN A 63 37.79 11.17 -10.42
C ASN A 63 36.80 11.56 -9.31
N LYS A 64 35.51 11.78 -9.62
CA LYS A 64 34.49 12.16 -8.63
C LYS A 64 33.68 10.98 -8.07
N LEU A 65 34.26 9.78 -7.99
CA LEU A 65 33.68 8.64 -7.28
C LEU A 65 34.52 8.14 -6.09
N ASN A 66 35.31 9.03 -5.50
CA ASN A 66 35.96 8.79 -4.20
C ASN A 66 34.98 9.10 -3.06
N SER A 67 33.81 8.45 -3.07
CA SER A 67 33.00 8.39 -1.86
C SER A 67 33.72 7.48 -0.85
N PRO A 68 33.76 7.85 0.44
CA PRO A 68 34.35 6.99 1.46
C PRO A 68 33.67 5.62 1.47
N ILE A 69 34.42 4.57 1.79
CA ILE A 69 33.98 3.16 1.72
C ILE A 69 32.66 2.97 2.47
N TRP A 70 32.48 3.64 3.61
CA TRP A 70 31.26 3.55 4.41
C TRP A 70 30.01 4.08 3.69
N VAL A 71 30.15 5.11 2.85
CA VAL A 71 29.04 5.61 2.02
C VAL A 71 28.65 4.56 0.98
N LYS A 72 29.62 3.89 0.35
CA LYS A 72 29.36 2.79 -0.59
C LYS A 72 28.67 1.62 0.10
N ALA A 73 29.07 1.30 1.35
CA ALA A 73 28.45 0.26 2.15
C ALA A 73 26.98 0.58 2.48
N ILE A 74 26.66 1.82 2.87
CA ILE A 74 25.27 2.25 3.13
C ILE A 74 24.41 2.12 1.87
N TYR A 75 24.92 2.59 0.72
CA TYR A 75 24.20 2.44 -0.55
C TYR A 75 24.01 0.97 -0.94
N ALA A 76 24.99 0.10 -0.70
CA ALA A 76 24.86 -1.33 -0.95
C ALA A 76 23.75 -1.96 -0.09
N ILE A 77 23.69 -1.61 1.21
CA ILE A 77 22.63 -2.08 2.13
C ILE A 77 21.25 -1.58 1.65
N ALA A 78 21.15 -0.31 1.25
CA ALA A 78 19.90 0.25 0.75
C ALA A 78 19.42 -0.45 -0.54
N ILE A 79 20.33 -0.78 -1.46
CA ILE A 79 20.03 -1.52 -2.68
C ILE A 79 19.57 -2.94 -2.34
N ILE A 80 20.26 -3.64 -1.43
CA ILE A 80 19.88 -4.99 -1.00
C ILE A 80 18.48 -5.00 -0.37
N MET A 81 18.19 -4.05 0.52
CA MET A 81 16.86 -3.87 1.11
C MET A 81 15.80 -3.64 0.03
N PHE A 82 16.09 -2.81 -0.97
CA PHE A 82 15.16 -2.54 -2.06
C PHE A 82 14.88 -3.78 -2.93
N VAL A 83 15.92 -4.57 -3.24
CA VAL A 83 15.78 -5.84 -3.97
C VAL A 83 14.95 -6.84 -3.16
N ILE A 84 15.19 -6.95 -1.84
CA ILE A 84 14.39 -7.81 -0.96
C ILE A 84 12.92 -7.37 -0.98
N LEU A 85 12.63 -6.08 -0.86
CA LEU A 85 11.26 -5.55 -0.90
C LEU A 85 10.56 -5.83 -2.23
N ILE A 86 11.24 -5.67 -3.36
CA ILE A 86 10.70 -6.02 -4.68
C ILE A 86 10.46 -7.53 -4.77
N ALA A 87 11.44 -8.34 -4.37
CA ALA A 87 11.35 -9.79 -4.44
C ALA A 87 10.17 -10.29 -3.60
N GLY A 88 10.03 -9.85 -2.34
CA GLY A 88 8.92 -10.27 -1.50
C GLY A 88 7.56 -9.66 -1.89
N LYS A 89 7.51 -8.55 -2.64
CA LYS A 89 6.29 -8.07 -3.31
C LYS A 89 5.90 -8.99 -4.47
N ILE A 90 6.86 -9.47 -5.27
CA ILE A 90 6.60 -10.35 -6.42
C ILE A 90 6.26 -11.78 -5.97
N THR A 91 6.95 -12.28 -4.94
CA THR A 91 6.77 -13.66 -4.46
C THR A 91 5.65 -13.80 -3.42
N ASN A 92 4.91 -12.72 -3.12
CA ASN A 92 3.91 -12.65 -2.04
C ASN A 92 4.41 -13.12 -0.66
N ASN A 93 5.74 -13.20 -0.48
CA ASN A 93 6.35 -13.75 0.73
C ASN A 93 6.33 -12.74 1.90
N PHE A 94 6.04 -11.47 1.63
CA PHE A 94 5.81 -10.43 2.63
C PHE A 94 4.35 -10.36 3.09
N GLY A 95 3.68 -11.51 3.28
CA GLY A 95 2.41 -11.58 4.03
C GLY A 95 1.36 -10.51 3.70
N MET A 96 1.35 -9.96 2.48
CA MET A 96 0.29 -9.08 2.02
C MET A 96 -0.84 -10.03 1.68
N SER A 97 -1.69 -10.23 2.69
CA SER A 97 -3.00 -10.84 2.60
C SER A 97 -3.57 -10.58 1.22
N SER A 98 -3.91 -11.67 0.52
CA SER A 98 -4.58 -11.68 -0.78
C SER A 98 -5.38 -10.40 -0.94
N SER A 99 -5.02 -9.58 -1.95
CA SER A 99 -5.86 -8.47 -2.33
C SER A 99 -7.26 -9.04 -2.47
N ASN A 100 -8.16 -8.64 -1.57
CA ASN A 100 -9.58 -8.87 -1.72
C ASN A 100 -10.00 -8.02 -2.92
N SER A 101 -9.64 -8.45 -4.12
CA SER A 101 -10.21 -7.92 -5.34
C SER A 101 -11.67 -8.28 -5.24
N LEU A 102 -12.51 -7.28 -4.95
CA LEU A 102 -13.94 -7.38 -5.12
C LEU A 102 -14.17 -8.01 -6.50
N PRO A 103 -14.85 -9.16 -6.57
CA PRO A 103 -15.02 -9.82 -7.85
C PRO A 103 -15.81 -8.90 -8.77
N ASP A 104 -15.33 -8.76 -10.01
CA ASP A 104 -15.88 -7.89 -11.07
C ASP A 104 -17.35 -8.20 -11.43
N LYS A 105 -17.86 -9.32 -10.91
CA LYS A 105 -19.24 -9.76 -11.00
C LYS A 105 -19.63 -10.45 -9.69
N PHE A 106 -20.92 -10.55 -9.42
CA PHE A 106 -21.41 -11.38 -8.32
C PHE A 106 -20.90 -12.82 -8.50
N VAL A 107 -19.91 -13.20 -7.70
CA VAL A 107 -19.45 -14.58 -7.63
C VAL A 107 -20.24 -15.22 -6.51
N ALA A 108 -21.11 -16.16 -6.88
CA ALA A 108 -21.71 -17.05 -5.90
C ALA A 108 -20.57 -17.81 -5.20
N GLN A 109 -20.29 -17.46 -3.94
CA GLN A 109 -19.48 -18.32 -3.09
C GLN A 109 -20.24 -19.63 -2.90
N SER A 110 -19.52 -20.74 -3.08
CA SER A 110 -19.97 -22.13 -3.03
C SER A 110 -21.41 -22.31 -2.51
N SER A 111 -22.34 -22.59 -3.42
CA SER A 111 -23.74 -22.88 -3.08
C SER A 111 -23.92 -24.19 -2.32
N THR A 112 -22.85 -24.97 -2.17
CA THR A 112 -22.83 -26.26 -1.50
C THR A 112 -22.50 -26.07 -0.03
N ILE A 113 -23.40 -26.56 0.82
CA ILE A 113 -23.20 -26.65 2.25
C ILE A 113 -22.54 -27.98 2.58
N SER A 114 -21.58 -28.02 3.51
CA SER A 114 -21.02 -29.29 3.98
C SER A 114 -22.09 -30.08 4.74
N SER A 115 -21.96 -31.40 4.82
CA SER A 115 -22.93 -32.24 5.55
C SER A 115 -22.99 -31.88 7.05
N GLU A 116 -21.86 -31.48 7.62
CA GLU A 116 -21.74 -31.01 9.02
C GLU A 116 -22.52 -29.71 9.23
N ASP A 117 -22.32 -28.72 8.35
CA ASP A 117 -23.05 -27.45 8.40
C ASP A 117 -24.55 -27.68 8.17
N SER A 118 -24.95 -28.52 7.20
CA SER A 118 -26.36 -28.86 6.95
C SER A 118 -27.04 -29.38 8.21
N THR A 119 -26.40 -30.35 8.87
CA THR A 119 -26.92 -30.96 10.11
C THR A 119 -27.04 -29.91 11.23
N LYS A 120 -26.07 -29.00 11.34
CA LYS A 120 -26.10 -27.92 12.32
C LYS A 120 -27.28 -26.98 12.09
N TYR A 121 -27.47 -26.49 10.86
CA TYR A 121 -28.53 -25.55 10.55
C TYR A 121 -29.92 -26.21 10.57
N GLU A 122 -30.04 -27.48 10.21
CA GLU A 122 -31.28 -28.25 10.37
C GLU A 122 -31.72 -28.32 11.84
N LYS A 123 -30.78 -28.56 12.76
CA LYS A 123 -31.07 -28.55 14.20
C LYS A 123 -31.48 -27.17 14.70
N LEU A 124 -30.78 -26.12 14.27
CA LEU A 124 -31.13 -24.74 14.62
C LEU A 124 -32.54 -24.38 14.13
N LEU A 125 -32.86 -24.68 12.87
CA LEU A 125 -34.18 -24.46 12.29
C LEU A 125 -35.28 -25.20 13.03
N SER A 126 -35.04 -26.47 13.37
CA SER A 126 -35.99 -27.26 14.15
C SER A 126 -36.29 -26.63 15.50
N ASN A 127 -35.25 -26.21 16.24
CA ASN A 127 -35.41 -25.53 17.53
C ASN A 127 -36.16 -24.21 17.41
N TYR A 128 -35.81 -23.38 16.41
CA TYR A 128 -36.49 -22.12 16.18
C TYR A 128 -37.97 -22.34 15.84
N LEU A 129 -38.28 -23.21 14.89
CA LEU A 129 -39.66 -23.50 14.49
C LEU A 129 -40.48 -24.02 15.67
N ASN A 130 -39.97 -24.97 16.46
CA ASN A 130 -40.64 -25.43 17.68
C ASN A 130 -40.92 -24.30 18.68
N THR A 131 -40.01 -23.33 18.79
CA THR A 131 -40.17 -22.18 19.69
C THR A 131 -41.20 -21.18 19.17
N TYR A 132 -41.12 -20.78 17.90
CA TYR A 132 -41.95 -19.71 17.32
C TYR A 132 -43.38 -20.16 17.00
N VAL A 133 -43.54 -21.43 16.61
CA VAL A 133 -44.81 -21.97 16.11
C VAL A 133 -45.67 -22.55 17.26
N ASN A 134 -45.20 -22.43 18.51
CA ASN A 134 -45.89 -22.78 19.76
C ASN A 134 -46.69 -24.10 19.66
N SER A 135 -45.99 -25.18 19.36
CA SER A 135 -46.59 -26.50 19.28
C SER A 135 -46.56 -27.18 20.66
N ASN A 136 -47.71 -27.70 21.08
CA ASN A 136 -47.84 -28.60 22.25
C ASN A 136 -47.17 -29.97 22.01
N GLY A 137 -45.99 -30.00 21.37
CA GLY A 137 -45.23 -31.18 20.97
C GLY A 137 -44.17 -30.84 19.92
N ASP A 138 -43.23 -31.75 19.69
CA ASP A 138 -42.15 -31.56 18.72
C ASP A 138 -42.69 -31.58 17.28
N LEU A 139 -42.51 -30.49 16.55
CA LEU A 139 -42.77 -30.41 15.12
C LEU A 139 -41.77 -31.30 14.38
N LYS A 140 -42.29 -32.11 13.46
CA LYS A 140 -41.44 -32.81 12.50
C LYS A 140 -41.05 -31.84 11.39
N VAL A 141 -39.90 -31.19 11.54
CA VAL A 141 -39.33 -30.27 10.56
C VAL A 141 -38.54 -31.04 9.50
N VAL A 142 -38.78 -30.73 8.23
CA VAL A 142 -38.07 -31.29 7.09
C VAL A 142 -37.55 -30.16 6.21
N THR A 143 -36.23 -30.01 6.14
CA THR A 143 -35.56 -29.06 5.24
C THR A 143 -35.46 -29.68 3.85
N THR A 144 -35.96 -28.99 2.83
CA THR A 144 -35.93 -29.47 1.43
C THR A 144 -34.75 -28.92 0.65
N SER A 145 -34.37 -27.68 0.91
CA SER A 145 -33.18 -27.06 0.33
C SER A 145 -32.50 -26.17 1.33
N MET A 146 -31.18 -26.09 1.22
CA MET A 146 -30.35 -25.20 2.00
C MET A 146 -29.20 -24.65 1.15
N HIS A 147 -29.02 -23.34 1.21
CA HIS A 147 -27.97 -22.63 0.51
C HIS A 147 -27.27 -21.68 1.46
N LYS A 148 -25.94 -21.73 1.48
CA LYS A 148 -25.11 -20.83 2.27
C LYS A 148 -24.46 -19.81 1.35
N ASN A 149 -24.53 -18.55 1.74
CA ASN A 149 -23.78 -17.46 1.13
C ASN A 149 -23.08 -16.67 2.24
N ASN A 150 -21.78 -16.92 2.41
CA ASN A 150 -20.98 -16.37 3.49
C ASN A 150 -21.59 -16.70 4.88
N LYS A 151 -21.99 -15.69 5.64
CA LYS A 151 -22.61 -15.81 6.98
C LYS A 151 -24.13 -16.00 6.94
N VAL A 152 -24.73 -16.00 5.75
CA VAL A 152 -26.17 -16.10 5.56
C VAL A 152 -26.53 -17.47 5.04
N VAL A 153 -27.51 -18.12 5.66
CA VAL A 153 -28.07 -19.40 5.24
C VAL A 153 -29.53 -19.20 4.89
N TYR A 154 -29.88 -19.59 3.68
CA TYR A 154 -31.23 -19.65 3.17
C TYR A 154 -31.68 -21.11 3.22
N ALA A 155 -32.78 -21.37 3.90
CA ALA A 155 -33.35 -22.70 4.00
C ALA A 155 -34.84 -22.66 3.71
N ASN A 156 -35.34 -23.67 3.02
CA ASN A 156 -36.78 -23.85 2.86
C ASN A 156 -37.16 -25.29 3.17
N GLY A 157 -38.43 -25.49 3.47
CA GLY A 157 -38.92 -26.80 3.83
C GLY A 157 -40.37 -26.78 4.26
N TYR A 158 -40.72 -27.78 5.05
CA TYR A 158 -42.02 -27.86 5.67
C TYR A 158 -41.93 -28.50 7.04
N PHE A 159 -42.94 -28.27 7.86
CA PHE A 159 -43.17 -29.02 9.07
C PHE A 159 -44.60 -29.56 9.12
N LEU A 160 -44.79 -30.55 9.99
CA LEU A 160 -46.08 -31.19 10.24
C LEU A 160 -46.46 -30.96 11.70
N TYR A 161 -47.68 -30.49 11.93
CA TYR A 161 -48.24 -30.48 13.28
C TYR A 161 -48.67 -31.90 13.68
N PRO A 162 -48.53 -32.29 14.96
CA PRO A 162 -48.88 -33.63 15.44
C PRO A 162 -50.32 -34.10 15.14
N ASN A 163 -51.24 -33.18 14.85
CA ASN A 163 -52.64 -33.46 14.55
C ASN A 163 -53.10 -32.96 13.16
N GLU A 164 -52.19 -32.48 12.31
CA GLU A 164 -52.52 -32.00 10.97
C GLU A 164 -51.80 -32.82 9.90
N LYS A 165 -52.54 -33.20 8.85
CA LYS A 165 -51.97 -33.87 7.68
C LYS A 165 -51.33 -32.89 6.69
N SER A 166 -51.63 -31.61 6.85
CA SER A 166 -51.18 -30.56 5.95
C SER A 166 -49.72 -30.21 6.20
N LYS A 167 -48.93 -30.18 5.14
CA LYS A 167 -47.55 -29.66 5.19
C LYS A 167 -47.61 -28.14 5.29
N ILE A 168 -47.05 -27.60 6.36
CA ILE A 168 -46.90 -26.15 6.51
C ILE A 168 -45.52 -25.78 5.99
N LYS A 169 -45.47 -24.95 4.94
CA LYS A 169 -44.21 -24.56 4.30
C LYS A 169 -43.55 -23.44 5.07
N PHE A 170 -42.22 -23.46 5.09
CA PHE A 170 -41.44 -22.36 5.63
C PHE A 170 -40.31 -21.97 4.69
N ASP A 171 -39.98 -20.68 4.71
CA ASP A 171 -38.76 -20.09 4.17
C ASP A 171 -38.06 -19.36 5.30
N ALA A 172 -36.78 -19.65 5.51
CA ALA A 172 -36.01 -19.13 6.63
C ALA A 172 -34.66 -18.58 6.17
N VAL A 173 -34.27 -17.48 6.80
CA VAL A 173 -32.96 -16.85 6.60
C VAL A 173 -32.27 -16.76 7.94
N LEU A 174 -31.15 -17.47 8.08
CA LEU A 174 -30.27 -17.37 9.24
C LEU A 174 -29.07 -16.51 8.89
N LYS A 175 -28.67 -15.62 9.80
CA LYS A 175 -27.44 -14.81 9.67
C LYS A 175 -26.64 -14.97 10.95
N ASP A 176 -25.37 -15.37 10.82
CA ASP A 176 -24.50 -15.62 11.97
C ASP A 176 -25.16 -16.60 12.99
N GLU A 177 -25.88 -17.61 12.48
CA GLU A 177 -26.60 -18.65 13.24
C GLU A 177 -27.89 -18.20 13.96
N ASP A 178 -28.19 -16.90 13.91
CA ASP A 178 -29.45 -16.35 14.40
C ASP A 178 -30.54 -16.36 13.33
N LEU A 179 -31.78 -16.68 13.71
CA LEU A 179 -32.93 -16.62 12.82
C LEU A 179 -33.28 -15.14 12.54
N ASN A 180 -32.98 -14.68 11.33
CA ASN A 180 -33.14 -13.29 10.93
C ASN A 180 -34.48 -13.05 10.21
N SER A 181 -34.96 -14.03 9.44
CA SER A 181 -36.29 -13.99 8.82
C SER A 181 -36.90 -15.37 8.80
N LEU A 182 -38.21 -15.43 9.05
CA LEU A 182 -39.00 -16.64 8.97
C LEU A 182 -40.35 -16.33 8.35
N ILE A 183 -40.65 -16.98 7.23
CA ILE A 183 -41.92 -16.92 6.55
C ILE A 183 -42.56 -18.29 6.63
N VAL A 184 -43.81 -18.38 7.08
CA VAL A 184 -44.57 -19.62 7.20
C VAL A 184 -45.86 -19.48 6.40
N ASN A 185 -46.06 -20.34 5.39
CA ASN A 185 -47.17 -20.26 4.44
C ASN A 185 -47.38 -18.85 3.84
N GLY A 186 -46.29 -18.10 3.63
CA GLY A 186 -46.35 -16.73 3.10
C GLY A 186 -46.56 -15.63 4.16
N TYR A 187 -46.76 -15.98 5.43
CA TYR A 187 -46.85 -15.02 6.54
C TYR A 187 -45.49 -14.85 7.21
N GLU A 188 -45.04 -13.61 7.36
CA GLU A 188 -43.79 -13.28 8.04
C GLU A 188 -43.98 -13.34 9.57
N LEU A 189 -43.25 -14.26 10.23
CA LEU A 189 -43.29 -14.43 11.69
C LEU A 189 -42.15 -13.68 12.40
N THR A 190 -41.02 -13.50 11.72
CA THR A 190 -39.86 -12.78 12.24
C THR A 190 -39.31 -11.88 11.15
N LYS A 191 -39.12 -10.60 11.49
CA LYS A 191 -38.55 -9.58 10.61
C LYS A 191 -37.06 -9.37 10.95
N ILE A 192 -36.30 -9.02 9.92
CA ILE A 192 -34.89 -8.65 10.03
C ILE A 192 -34.73 -7.57 11.10
N LYS A 193 -33.91 -7.84 12.12
CA LYS A 193 -33.41 -6.77 13.00
C LYS A 193 -32.33 -6.03 12.24
N ASP A 194 -32.70 -4.89 11.67
CA ASP A 194 -31.73 -3.93 11.15
C ASP A 194 -30.97 -3.34 12.34
N ASN A 195 -29.86 -3.97 12.71
CA ASN A 195 -28.90 -3.38 13.63
C ASN A 195 -28.14 -2.29 12.85
N ASN A 196 -28.62 -1.05 12.97
CA ASN A 196 -27.84 0.15 12.66
C ASN A 196 -26.71 0.34 13.67
#